data_AF-A0A2H0S6H2-F1
#
_entry.id   AF-A0A2H0S6H2-F1
#
_cell.length_a   1.000
_cell.length_b   1.000
_cell.length_c   1.000
_cell.angle_alpha   90.00
_cell.angle_beta   90.00
_cell.angle_gamma   90.00
#
_symmetry.space_group_name_H-M   'P 1'
#
loop_
_entity.id
_entity.type
_entity.pdbx_description
1 polymer ?
#
loop_
_entity_poly.entity_id
_entity_poly.type
_entity_poly.pdbx_seq_one_letter_code
_entity_poly.pdbx_strand_id
1 'polypeptide(L)'
;MVQYIVSMTEQGAHKHVLDRELRKAELKEIIDEMYPILVDIVDESSWVLREAFTRYDGNRENLAIPLLCHSQFEMLDAMSELCKEAIYLPAYLQLRSIQESHYYSRFLDKSGDLFQRRAIAYVYEYHRQYMVLGRRLESIKGEDSDWIEKHLEELAEKGFKETIDEHKRAKKENGNRSCQWYSLFNGPANFTDLTKEVLAHIPEGADGSAEANSIMYGMYSQGMHANDHYMRISSNNDGTAEIKSFRTFNKINDFVVCYGLAARMTLFSVSILLQRNCTNSFKRGVDLWINNFQPRLQKLERFTPEEEVNE
;
A
#
# COMPACT_ATOMS: atom_id res chain seq x y z
N MET A 1 27.80 27.97 17.44
CA MET A 1 26.82 27.30 16.56
C MET A 1 26.93 27.82 15.12
N VAL A 2 26.80 29.12 14.86
CA VAL A 2 26.98 29.70 13.50
C VAL A 2 28.39 29.48 12.93
N GLN A 3 29.46 29.65 13.73
CA GLN A 3 30.84 29.37 13.28
C GLN A 3 31.12 27.88 12.99
N TYR A 4 30.38 26.95 13.62
CA TYR A 4 30.52 25.50 13.39
C TYR A 4 29.84 25.06 12.08
N ILE A 5 28.73 25.72 11.72
CA ILE A 5 28.04 25.52 10.44
C ILE A 5 28.87 26.04 9.26
N VAL A 6 29.63 27.13 9.47
CA VAL A 6 30.55 27.69 8.46
C VAL A 6 31.77 26.78 8.22
N SER A 7 32.37 26.20 9.26
CA SER A 7 33.51 25.29 9.06
C SER A 7 33.14 23.96 8.38
N MET A 8 31.91 23.47 8.58
CA MET A 8 31.44 22.25 7.90
C MET A 8 31.04 22.47 6.43
N THR A 9 30.69 23.69 6.03
CA THR A 9 30.38 24.02 4.63
C THR A 9 31.65 24.13 3.77
N GLU A 10 32.78 24.51 4.37
CA GLU A 10 34.08 24.58 3.69
C GLU A 10 34.71 23.22 3.40
N GLN A 11 34.37 22.17 4.17
CA GLN A 11 34.90 20.81 4.00
C GLN A 11 34.09 19.92 3.05
N GLY A 12 33.01 20.41 2.44
CA GLY A 12 32.22 19.65 1.46
C GLY A 12 31.40 18.48 2.04
N ALA A 13 31.52 18.16 3.34
CA ALA A 13 30.84 17.05 4.01
C ALA A 13 29.30 17.10 3.90
N HIS A 14 28.71 18.31 3.79
CA HIS A 14 27.26 18.46 3.59
C HIS A 14 26.77 18.11 2.18
N LYS A 15 27.64 18.11 1.16
CA LYS A 15 27.22 17.86 -0.23
C LYS A 15 26.69 16.43 -0.43
N HIS A 16 27.10 15.48 0.38
CA HIS A 16 26.83 14.05 0.18
C HIS A 16 25.63 13.50 0.96
N VAL A 17 25.13 14.23 1.97
CA VAL A 17 24.02 13.73 2.81
C VAL A 17 22.70 13.64 2.02
N LEU A 18 22.51 14.54 1.04
CA LEU A 18 21.31 14.66 0.22
C LEU A 18 21.59 14.60 -1.29
N ASP A 19 22.74 14.10 -1.74
CA ASP A 19 23.14 14.18 -3.17
C ASP A 19 22.18 13.41 -4.08
N ARG A 20 21.12 14.08 -4.54
CA ARG A 20 20.01 13.45 -5.28
C ARG A 20 20.47 12.99 -6.66
N GLU A 21 21.27 13.83 -7.32
CA GLU A 21 21.74 13.58 -8.67
C GLU A 21 22.72 12.41 -8.72
N LEU A 22 23.64 12.33 -7.75
CA LEU A 22 24.51 11.16 -7.61
C LEU A 22 23.69 9.88 -7.44
N ARG A 23 22.66 9.88 -6.58
CA ARG A 23 21.82 8.69 -6.38
C ARG A 23 21.01 8.29 -7.61
N LYS A 24 20.49 9.27 -8.34
CA LYS A 24 19.80 9.01 -9.62
C LYS A 24 20.76 8.45 -10.66
N ALA A 25 22.01 8.92 -10.67
CA ALA A 25 23.05 8.39 -11.55
C ALA A 25 23.43 6.94 -11.19
N GLU A 26 23.61 6.63 -9.90
CA GLU A 26 23.94 5.28 -9.42
C GLU A 26 22.83 4.26 -9.73
N LEU A 27 21.56 4.65 -9.57
CA LEU A 27 20.41 3.78 -9.85
C LEU A 27 19.89 3.87 -11.29
N LYS A 28 20.57 4.60 -12.17
CA LYS A 28 20.03 4.97 -13.48
C LYS A 28 19.47 3.77 -14.25
N GLU A 29 20.22 2.67 -14.33
CA GLU A 29 19.82 1.48 -15.07
C GLU A 29 18.55 0.84 -14.49
N ILE A 30 18.43 0.80 -13.16
CA ILE A 30 17.28 0.23 -12.46
C ILE A 30 16.07 1.13 -12.65
N ILE A 31 16.24 2.45 -12.53
CA ILE A 31 15.18 3.43 -12.72
C ILE A 31 14.67 3.40 -14.16
N ASP A 32 15.58 3.39 -15.14
CA ASP A 32 15.23 3.37 -16.57
C ASP A 32 14.42 2.11 -16.94
N GLU A 33 14.55 1.01 -16.19
CA GLU A 33 13.74 -0.20 -16.39
C GLU A 33 12.47 -0.24 -15.53
N MET A 34 12.57 0.08 -14.24
CA MET A 34 11.46 -0.01 -13.28
C MET A 34 10.41 1.07 -13.52
N TYR A 35 10.81 2.33 -13.72
CA TYR A 35 9.87 3.45 -13.82
C TYR A 35 8.85 3.25 -14.95
N PRO A 36 9.26 2.91 -16.20
CA PRO A 36 8.29 2.63 -17.26
C PRO A 36 7.34 1.48 -16.94
N ILE A 37 7.81 0.44 -16.23
CA ILE A 37 6.95 -0.67 -15.80
C ILE A 37 5.86 -0.17 -14.85
N LEU A 38 6.23 0.64 -13.86
CA LEU A 38 5.27 1.19 -12.89
C LEU A 38 4.24 2.09 -13.58
N VAL A 39 4.69 2.98 -14.47
CA VAL A 39 3.80 3.86 -15.25
C VAL A 39 2.83 3.05 -16.09
N ASP A 40 3.32 2.07 -16.86
CA ASP A 40 2.43 1.26 -17.69
C ASP A 40 1.41 0.47 -16.85
N ILE A 41 1.80 -0.03 -15.67
CA ILE A 41 0.86 -0.69 -14.76
C ILE A 41 -0.22 0.30 -14.32
N VAL A 42 0.14 1.51 -13.90
CA VAL A 42 -0.82 2.53 -13.45
C VAL A 42 -1.78 2.93 -14.57
N ASP A 43 -1.28 3.24 -15.76
CA ASP A 43 -2.08 3.71 -16.90
C ASP A 43 -3.11 2.66 -17.32
N GLU A 44 -2.66 1.43 -17.51
CA GLU A 44 -3.50 0.34 -18.00
C GLU A 44 -4.47 -0.16 -16.92
N SER A 45 -4.02 -0.21 -15.66
CA SER A 45 -4.90 -0.56 -14.54
C SER A 45 -5.99 0.50 -14.33
N SER A 46 -5.68 1.78 -14.56
CA SER A 46 -6.67 2.86 -14.53
C SER A 46 -7.74 2.72 -15.61
N TRP A 47 -7.38 2.20 -16.78
CA TRP A 47 -8.35 1.86 -17.82
C TRP A 47 -9.28 0.71 -17.39
N VAL A 48 -8.73 -0.35 -16.79
CA VAL A 48 -9.53 -1.45 -16.22
C VAL A 48 -10.47 -0.94 -15.13
N LEU A 49 -9.99 -0.04 -14.27
CA LEU A 49 -10.79 0.56 -13.21
C LEU A 49 -11.96 1.37 -13.77
N ARG A 50 -11.69 2.21 -14.77
CA ARG A 50 -12.72 2.99 -15.46
C ARG A 50 -13.80 2.08 -16.03
N GLU A 51 -13.40 0.97 -16.65
CA GLU A 51 -14.36 0.01 -17.20
C GLU A 51 -15.22 -0.62 -16.09
N ALA A 52 -14.59 -1.04 -14.99
CA ALA A 52 -15.29 -1.60 -13.83
C ALA A 52 -16.33 -0.63 -13.25
N PHE A 53 -16.01 0.66 -13.15
CA PHE A 53 -16.96 1.69 -12.70
C PHE A 53 -18.05 2.00 -13.72
N THR A 54 -17.73 2.02 -15.02
CA THR A 54 -18.71 2.30 -16.08
C THR A 54 -19.79 1.23 -16.15
N ARG A 55 -19.47 0.01 -15.72
CA ARG A 55 -20.38 -1.15 -15.67
C ARG A 55 -21.11 -1.30 -14.34
N TYR A 56 -20.96 -0.35 -13.43
CA TYR A 56 -21.63 -0.40 -12.14
C TYR A 56 -23.16 -0.47 -12.33
N ASP A 57 -23.75 -1.52 -11.76
CA ASP A 57 -25.16 -1.88 -11.90
C ASP A 57 -26.04 -1.39 -10.74
N GLY A 58 -25.46 -0.63 -9.80
CA GLY A 58 -26.13 -0.18 -8.57
C GLY A 58 -25.93 -1.12 -7.37
N ASN A 59 -25.35 -2.31 -7.55
CA ASN A 59 -25.11 -3.25 -6.46
C ASN A 59 -23.83 -2.89 -5.69
N ARG A 60 -23.99 -2.34 -4.49
CA ARG A 60 -22.91 -1.71 -3.70
C ARG A 60 -21.75 -2.67 -3.40
N GLU A 61 -22.01 -3.96 -3.22
CA GLU A 61 -20.95 -4.95 -3.04
C GLU A 61 -19.93 -4.97 -4.19
N ASN A 62 -20.36 -4.63 -5.41
CA ASN A 62 -19.51 -4.58 -6.58
C ASN A 62 -18.53 -3.39 -6.56
N LEU A 63 -18.70 -2.43 -5.64
CA LEU A 63 -17.79 -1.28 -5.48
C LEU A 63 -16.57 -1.60 -4.63
N ALA A 64 -16.59 -2.64 -3.79
CA ALA A 64 -15.53 -2.88 -2.82
C ALA A 64 -14.17 -3.12 -3.50
N ILE A 65 -14.11 -4.01 -4.49
CA ILE A 65 -12.87 -4.31 -5.23
C ILE A 65 -12.39 -3.10 -6.06
N PRO A 66 -13.24 -2.41 -6.85
CA PRO A 66 -12.85 -1.17 -7.52
C PRO A 66 -12.28 -0.11 -6.58
N LEU A 67 -12.90 0.15 -5.42
CA LEU A 67 -12.41 1.15 -4.46
C LEU A 67 -11.05 0.77 -3.86
N LEU A 68 -10.83 -0.51 -3.56
CA LEU A 68 -9.52 -1.01 -3.11
C LEU A 68 -8.47 -0.84 -4.20
N CYS A 69 -8.79 -1.19 -5.44
CA CYS A 69 -7.88 -1.05 -6.58
C CYS A 69 -7.57 0.42 -6.88
N HIS A 70 -8.56 1.32 -6.78
CA HIS A 70 -8.37 2.76 -6.91
C HIS A 70 -7.29 3.26 -5.94
N SER A 71 -7.42 2.92 -4.65
CA SER A 71 -6.42 3.30 -3.65
C SER A 71 -5.03 2.73 -3.98
N GLN A 72 -4.94 1.50 -4.49
CA GLN A 72 -3.66 0.93 -4.89
C GLN A 72 -3.02 1.67 -6.05
N PHE A 73 -3.81 2.07 -7.05
CA PHE A 73 -3.30 2.73 -8.25
C PHE A 73 -2.81 4.14 -7.91
N GLU A 74 -3.52 4.88 -7.05
CA GLU A 74 -3.04 6.17 -6.52
C GLU A 74 -1.73 6.04 -5.76
N MET A 75 -1.58 5.00 -4.93
CA MET A 75 -0.34 4.76 -4.20
C MET A 75 0.81 4.33 -5.13
N LEU A 76 0.52 3.52 -6.15
CA LEU A 76 1.51 3.08 -7.12
C LEU A 76 1.97 4.23 -8.02
N ASP A 77 1.06 5.12 -8.41
CA ASP A 77 1.35 6.36 -9.15
C ASP A 77 2.34 7.23 -8.37
N ALA A 78 2.03 7.50 -7.09
CA ALA A 78 2.94 8.22 -6.19
C ALA A 78 4.30 7.51 -6.04
N MET A 79 4.30 6.17 -5.95
CA MET A 79 5.53 5.39 -5.92
C MET A 79 6.34 5.51 -7.22
N SER A 80 5.70 5.61 -8.39
CA SER A 80 6.41 5.77 -9.66
C SER A 80 7.24 7.06 -9.70
N GLU A 81 6.70 8.17 -9.20
CA GLU A 81 7.42 9.43 -9.11
C GLU A 81 8.54 9.38 -8.06
N LEU A 82 8.33 8.67 -6.94
CA LEU A 82 9.39 8.43 -5.96
C LEU A 82 10.52 7.55 -6.54
N CYS A 83 10.18 6.55 -7.36
CA CYS A 83 11.13 5.68 -8.04
C CYS A 83 12.04 6.47 -8.98
N LYS A 84 11.44 7.30 -9.85
CA LYS A 84 12.15 8.20 -10.77
C LYS A 84 13.13 9.13 -10.06
N GLU A 85 12.79 9.55 -8.85
CA GLU A 85 13.64 10.42 -8.04
C GLU A 85 14.62 9.67 -7.13
N ALA A 86 14.76 8.34 -7.27
CA ALA A 86 15.63 7.50 -6.44
C ALA A 86 15.31 7.61 -4.93
N ILE A 87 14.02 7.71 -4.58
CA ILE A 87 13.54 7.87 -3.19
C ILE A 87 12.77 6.60 -2.82
N TYR A 88 13.19 5.82 -1.82
CA TYR A 88 12.47 4.60 -1.43
C TYR A 88 11.92 4.63 0.00
N LEU A 89 12.58 5.34 0.93
CA LEU A 89 12.14 5.38 2.33
C LEU A 89 10.70 5.90 2.50
N PRO A 90 10.33 7.07 1.94
CA PRO A 90 8.94 7.49 1.88
C PRO A 90 8.02 6.48 1.20
N ALA A 91 8.49 5.82 0.12
CA ALA A 91 7.72 4.87 -0.68
C ALA A 91 7.21 3.66 0.10
N TYR A 92 7.82 3.35 1.26
CA TYR A 92 7.27 2.33 2.16
C TYR A 92 5.86 2.68 2.63
N LEU A 93 5.56 3.95 2.95
CA LEU A 93 4.20 4.29 3.39
C LEU A 93 3.15 3.94 2.32
N GLN A 94 3.48 4.19 1.05
CA GLN A 94 2.65 3.80 -0.09
C GLN A 94 2.61 2.28 -0.25
N LEU A 95 3.75 1.58 -0.16
CA LEU A 95 3.81 0.11 -0.24
C LEU A 95 2.92 -0.55 0.80
N ARG A 96 2.94 -0.06 2.05
CA ARG A 96 2.05 -0.53 3.11
C ARG A 96 0.58 -0.36 2.73
N SER A 97 0.20 0.79 2.20
CA SER A 97 -1.19 1.03 1.79
C SER A 97 -1.61 0.12 0.61
N ILE A 98 -0.71 -0.12 -0.35
CA ILE A 98 -0.91 -1.08 -1.43
C ILE A 98 -1.13 -2.48 -0.87
N GLN A 99 -0.30 -2.89 0.10
CA GLN A 99 -0.37 -4.20 0.74
C GLN A 99 -1.63 -4.40 1.58
N GLU A 100 -2.02 -3.42 2.40
CA GLU A 100 -3.29 -3.45 3.14
C GLU A 100 -4.46 -3.66 2.18
N SER A 101 -4.51 -2.87 1.11
CA SER A 101 -5.55 -2.98 0.08
C SER A 101 -5.50 -4.30 -0.68
N HIS A 102 -4.31 -4.86 -0.88
CA HIS A 102 -4.11 -6.17 -1.51
C HIS A 102 -4.70 -7.28 -0.65
N TYR A 103 -4.35 -7.33 0.65
CA TYR A 103 -4.93 -8.33 1.56
C TYR A 103 -6.44 -8.18 1.72
N TYR A 104 -6.95 -6.94 1.74
CA TYR A 104 -8.39 -6.68 1.74
C TYR A 104 -9.07 -7.26 0.51
N SER A 105 -8.50 -7.05 -0.68
CA SER A 105 -9.02 -7.57 -1.94
C SER A 105 -9.06 -9.10 -1.93
N ARG A 106 -8.00 -9.75 -1.43
CA ARG A 106 -7.92 -11.22 -1.33
C ARG A 106 -8.86 -11.80 -0.29
N PHE A 107 -9.01 -11.14 0.85
CA PHE A 107 -9.96 -11.57 1.86
C PHE A 107 -11.38 -11.53 1.32
N LEU A 108 -11.75 -10.48 0.59
CA LEU A 108 -13.03 -10.42 -0.12
C LEU A 108 -13.14 -11.49 -1.21
N ASP A 109 -12.08 -11.73 -1.98
CA ASP A 109 -12.04 -12.80 -3.00
C ASP A 109 -12.36 -14.17 -2.42
N LYS A 110 -11.75 -14.50 -1.28
CA LYS A 110 -11.91 -15.78 -0.59
C LYS A 110 -13.17 -15.88 0.27
N SER A 111 -13.96 -14.82 0.39
CA SER A 111 -15.10 -14.79 1.32
C SER A 111 -16.29 -15.65 0.91
N GLY A 112 -16.31 -16.22 -0.30
CA GLY A 112 -17.38 -17.12 -0.76
C GLY A 112 -18.77 -16.51 -0.55
N ASP A 113 -19.64 -17.24 0.15
CA ASP A 113 -21.01 -16.81 0.47
C ASP A 113 -21.07 -15.55 1.35
N LEU A 114 -20.00 -15.20 2.06
CA LEU A 114 -19.91 -13.98 2.87
C LEU A 114 -19.44 -12.76 2.07
N PHE A 115 -19.10 -12.92 0.78
CA PHE A 115 -18.56 -11.84 -0.03
C PHE A 115 -19.45 -10.59 0.00
N GLN A 116 -20.74 -10.73 -0.29
CA GLN A 116 -21.67 -9.59 -0.35
C GLN A 116 -21.67 -8.80 0.97
N ARG A 117 -21.81 -9.49 2.10
CA ARG A 117 -21.85 -8.87 3.43
C ARG A 117 -20.54 -8.16 3.77
N ARG A 118 -19.40 -8.80 3.50
CA ARG A 118 -18.07 -8.23 3.77
C ARG A 118 -17.72 -7.09 2.82
N ALA A 119 -18.12 -7.16 1.56
CA ALA A 119 -17.96 -6.09 0.59
C ALA A 119 -18.79 -4.85 0.97
N ILE A 120 -20.06 -5.05 1.36
CA ILE A 120 -20.91 -3.97 1.89
C ILE A 120 -20.30 -3.38 3.17
N ALA A 121 -19.75 -4.21 4.06
CA ALA A 121 -19.04 -3.73 5.24
C ALA A 121 -17.83 -2.85 4.92
N TYR A 122 -17.04 -3.24 3.92
CA TYR A 122 -15.94 -2.41 3.44
C TYR A 122 -16.44 -1.06 2.89
N VAL A 123 -17.45 -1.08 2.01
CA VAL A 123 -18.00 0.15 1.41
C VAL A 123 -18.60 1.08 2.48
N TYR A 124 -19.29 0.51 3.47
CA TYR A 124 -19.77 1.26 4.64
C TYR A 124 -18.62 1.93 5.38
N GLU A 125 -17.56 1.18 5.70
CA GLU A 125 -16.41 1.71 6.43
C GLU A 125 -15.68 2.79 5.63
N TYR A 126 -15.55 2.61 4.32
CA TYR A 126 -15.03 3.61 3.40
C TYR A 126 -15.82 4.92 3.53
N HIS A 127 -17.15 4.88 3.40
CA HIS A 127 -18.00 6.06 3.61
C HIS A 127 -17.82 6.64 5.02
N ARG A 128 -17.81 5.80 6.06
CA ARG A 128 -17.65 6.23 7.46
C ARG A 128 -16.34 6.99 7.69
N GLN A 129 -15.23 6.58 7.06
CA GLN A 129 -13.94 7.26 7.21
C GLN A 129 -13.94 8.66 6.57
N TYR A 130 -14.53 8.83 5.39
CA TYR A 130 -14.70 10.14 4.76
C TYR A 130 -15.52 11.09 5.66
N MET A 131 -16.55 10.55 6.31
CA MET A 131 -17.40 11.30 7.23
C MET A 131 -16.64 11.77 8.47
N VAL A 132 -15.82 10.89 9.07
CA VAL A 132 -14.97 11.25 10.21
C VAL A 132 -13.96 12.34 9.83
N LEU A 133 -13.40 12.28 8.62
CA LEU A 133 -12.51 13.33 8.12
C LEU A 133 -13.26 14.65 7.93
N GLY A 134 -14.46 14.61 7.34
CA GLY A 134 -15.35 15.77 7.21
C GLY A 134 -15.64 16.42 8.56
N ARG A 135 -16.03 15.62 9.56
CA ARG A 135 -16.23 16.08 10.95
C ARG A 135 -14.99 16.79 11.50
N ARG A 136 -13.80 16.24 11.27
CA ARG A 136 -12.57 16.85 11.76
C ARG A 136 -12.35 18.23 11.13
N LEU A 137 -12.62 18.37 9.83
CA LEU A 137 -12.53 19.64 9.12
C LEU A 137 -13.58 20.66 9.58
N GLU A 138 -14.80 20.22 9.89
CA GLU A 138 -15.89 21.09 10.38
C GLU A 138 -15.75 21.46 11.85
N SER A 139 -15.22 20.56 12.69
CA SER A 139 -14.90 20.87 14.08
C SER A 139 -13.84 21.98 14.20
N ILE A 140 -12.95 22.10 13.21
CA ILE A 140 -12.01 23.22 13.08
C ILE A 140 -12.78 24.53 12.76
N LYS A 141 -13.93 24.43 12.09
CA LYS A 141 -14.80 25.56 11.74
C LYS A 141 -15.84 25.90 12.81
N GLY A 142 -16.00 25.07 13.85
CA GLY A 142 -16.95 25.29 14.94
C GLY A 142 -18.42 24.99 14.59
N GLU A 143 -18.66 24.16 13.57
CA GLU A 143 -20.01 23.73 13.17
C GLU A 143 -20.45 22.46 13.94
N ASP A 144 -21.76 22.36 14.21
CA ASP A 144 -22.33 21.34 15.11
C ASP A 144 -22.44 19.95 14.46
N SER A 145 -22.32 18.90 15.28
CA SER A 145 -22.06 17.52 14.81
C SER A 145 -23.29 16.65 14.49
N ASP A 146 -24.50 17.22 14.54
CA ASP A 146 -25.77 16.49 14.42
C ASP A 146 -26.00 15.84 13.05
N TRP A 147 -25.31 16.30 12.00
CA TRP A 147 -25.43 15.73 10.67
C TRP A 147 -24.90 14.29 10.56
N ILE A 148 -24.01 13.86 11.46
CA ILE A 148 -23.42 12.52 11.43
C ILE A 148 -24.47 11.47 11.79
N GLU A 149 -25.27 11.70 12.82
CA GLU A 149 -26.34 10.78 13.21
C GLU A 149 -27.37 10.65 12.10
N LYS A 150 -27.79 11.79 11.53
CA LYS A 150 -28.65 11.84 10.35
C LYS A 150 -28.05 11.07 9.16
N HIS A 151 -26.74 11.17 8.94
CA HIS A 151 -26.11 10.46 7.82
C HIS A 151 -25.95 8.96 8.09
N LEU A 152 -25.77 8.53 9.34
CA LEU A 152 -25.81 7.12 9.73
C LEU A 152 -27.21 6.53 9.51
N GLU A 153 -28.26 7.31 9.76
CA GLU A 153 -29.64 6.96 9.41
C GLU A 153 -29.82 6.86 7.88
N GLU A 154 -29.33 7.83 7.12
CA GLU A 154 -29.34 7.77 5.64
C GLU A 154 -28.55 6.56 5.09
N LEU A 155 -27.45 6.17 5.73
CA LEU A 155 -26.71 4.96 5.36
C LEU A 155 -27.52 3.69 5.68
N ALA A 156 -28.20 3.64 6.82
CA ALA A 156 -29.09 2.53 7.15
C ALA A 156 -30.21 2.38 6.08
N GLU A 157 -30.80 3.49 5.65
CA GLU A 157 -31.80 3.55 4.57
C GLU A 157 -31.22 3.13 3.21
N LYS A 158 -29.92 3.37 2.98
CA LYS A 158 -29.18 2.94 1.78
C LYS A 158 -28.73 1.47 1.83
N GLY A 159 -29.29 0.65 2.72
CA GLY A 159 -29.05 -0.79 2.75
C GLY A 159 -27.84 -1.23 3.57
N PHE A 160 -27.26 -0.36 4.41
CA PHE A 160 -26.16 -0.72 5.31
C PHE A 160 -26.64 -1.24 6.68
N LYS A 161 -27.95 -1.47 6.87
CA LYS A 161 -28.54 -1.84 8.17
C LYS A 161 -27.86 -3.05 8.82
N GLU A 162 -27.69 -4.15 8.07
CA GLU A 162 -27.06 -5.37 8.60
C GLU A 162 -25.62 -5.09 9.07
N THR A 163 -24.83 -4.37 8.28
CA THR A 163 -23.47 -3.97 8.63
C THR A 163 -23.43 -3.09 9.88
N ILE A 164 -24.36 -2.14 10.00
CA ILE A 164 -24.45 -1.25 11.16
C ILE A 164 -24.76 -2.06 12.42
N ASP A 165 -25.71 -3.00 12.34
CA ASP A 165 -26.08 -3.86 13.46
C ASP A 165 -24.93 -4.79 13.86
N GLU A 166 -24.22 -5.36 12.88
CA GLU A 166 -23.03 -6.18 13.11
C GLU A 166 -21.89 -5.37 13.75
N HIS A 167 -21.67 -4.14 13.31
CA HIS A 167 -20.70 -3.24 13.92
C HIS A 167 -21.07 -2.88 15.37
N LYS A 168 -22.37 -2.69 15.68
CA LYS A 168 -22.83 -2.47 17.07
C LYS A 168 -22.58 -3.71 17.93
N ARG A 169 -22.85 -4.90 17.40
CA ARG A 169 -22.58 -6.18 18.07
C ARG A 169 -21.09 -6.35 18.38
N ALA A 170 -20.23 -6.22 17.37
CA ALA A 170 -18.78 -6.36 17.50
C ALA A 170 -18.18 -5.33 18.47
N LYS A 171 -18.66 -4.07 18.41
CA LYS A 171 -18.25 -3.02 19.35
C LYS A 171 -18.62 -3.37 20.79
N LYS A 172 -19.81 -3.91 21.05
CA LYS A 172 -20.25 -4.33 22.39
C LYS A 172 -19.39 -5.47 22.93
N GLU A 173 -19.08 -6.46 22.10
CA GLU A 173 -18.23 -7.61 22.46
C GLU A 173 -16.77 -7.18 22.74
N ASN A 174 -16.25 -6.19 22.01
CA ASN A 174 -14.89 -5.68 22.17
C ASN A 174 -14.79 -4.51 23.17
N GLY A 175 -15.68 -4.44 24.17
CA GLY A 175 -15.61 -3.44 25.24
C GLY A 175 -15.72 -1.99 24.73
N ASN A 176 -16.62 -1.74 23.78
CA ASN A 176 -16.86 -0.46 23.11
C ASN A 176 -15.70 0.09 22.26
N ARG A 177 -14.67 -0.72 21.97
CA ARG A 177 -13.61 -0.35 21.03
C ARG A 177 -14.10 -0.41 19.59
N SER A 178 -13.55 0.45 18.73
CA SER A 178 -13.80 0.38 17.28
C SER A 178 -13.31 -0.94 16.72
N CYS A 179 -14.14 -1.60 15.91
CA CYS A 179 -13.79 -2.78 15.14
C CYS A 179 -13.44 -2.38 13.70
N GLN A 180 -12.54 -3.12 13.08
CA GLN A 180 -12.24 -2.96 11.66
C GLN A 180 -13.31 -3.69 10.82
N TRP A 181 -13.55 -3.25 9.59
CA TRP A 181 -14.59 -3.84 8.73
C TRP A 181 -14.37 -5.34 8.48
N TYR A 182 -13.10 -5.77 8.36
CA TYR A 182 -12.76 -7.17 8.13
C TYR A 182 -12.96 -8.04 9.37
N SER A 183 -13.17 -7.45 10.56
CA SER A 183 -13.51 -8.19 11.79
C SER A 183 -15.00 -8.50 11.90
N LEU A 184 -15.83 -7.89 11.05
CA LEU A 184 -17.27 -8.15 11.02
C LEU A 184 -17.55 -9.53 10.40
N PHE A 185 -18.70 -10.12 10.72
CA PHE A 185 -19.15 -11.41 10.19
C PHE A 185 -18.15 -12.54 10.47
N ASN A 186 -17.70 -12.63 11.72
CA ASN A 186 -16.72 -13.60 12.22
C ASN A 186 -15.39 -13.56 11.44
N GLY A 187 -14.99 -12.38 10.97
CA GLY A 187 -13.70 -12.21 10.31
C GLY A 187 -12.54 -11.97 11.29
N PRO A 188 -11.32 -11.77 10.78
CA PRO A 188 -10.12 -11.59 11.59
C PRO A 188 -10.20 -10.46 12.61
N ALA A 189 -9.71 -10.70 13.83
CA ALA A 189 -9.77 -9.72 14.91
C ALA A 189 -8.84 -8.50 14.70
N ASN A 190 -7.77 -8.67 13.92
CA ASN A 190 -6.79 -7.64 13.64
C ASN A 190 -6.10 -7.92 12.28
N PHE A 191 -5.24 -7.00 11.84
CA PHE A 191 -4.58 -7.11 10.55
C PHE A 191 -3.59 -8.29 10.49
N THR A 192 -2.92 -8.62 11.59
CA THR A 192 -2.05 -9.80 11.66
C THR A 192 -2.85 -11.09 11.41
N ASP A 193 -4.02 -11.23 12.02
CA ASP A 193 -4.88 -12.40 11.80
C ASP A 193 -5.44 -12.43 10.37
N LEU A 194 -5.75 -11.27 9.79
CA LEU A 194 -6.16 -11.14 8.39
C LEU A 194 -5.06 -11.64 7.45
N THR A 195 -3.83 -11.19 7.65
CA THR A 195 -2.72 -11.62 6.79
C THR A 195 -2.48 -13.12 6.92
N LYS A 196 -2.53 -13.69 8.12
CA LYS A 196 -2.45 -15.15 8.33
C LYS A 196 -3.56 -15.89 7.58
N GLU A 197 -4.81 -15.44 7.69
CA GLU A 197 -5.93 -16.06 7.00
C GLU A 197 -5.76 -16.01 5.47
N VAL A 198 -5.32 -14.86 4.94
CA VAL A 198 -5.07 -14.72 3.51
C VAL A 198 -3.90 -15.61 3.06
N LEU A 199 -2.80 -15.64 3.82
CA LEU A 199 -1.56 -16.39 3.52
C LEU A 199 -1.69 -17.90 3.67
N ALA A 200 -2.60 -18.41 4.51
CA ALA A 200 -2.78 -19.84 4.74
C ALA A 200 -3.07 -20.66 3.46
N HIS A 201 -3.49 -20.01 2.38
CA HIS A 201 -3.84 -20.66 1.11
C HIS A 201 -3.02 -20.13 -0.07
N ILE A 202 -1.94 -19.40 0.17
CA ILE A 202 -1.09 -18.85 -0.89
C ILE A 202 0.17 -19.70 -0.96
N PRO A 203 0.47 -20.36 -2.10
CA PRO A 203 1.75 -21.01 -2.29
C PRO A 203 2.88 -20.01 -2.05
N GLU A 204 3.95 -20.47 -1.39
CA GLU A 204 5.13 -19.63 -1.14
C GLU A 204 5.63 -19.01 -2.46
N GLY A 205 5.88 -17.69 -2.44
CA GLY A 205 6.34 -16.92 -3.60
C GLY A 205 5.30 -16.59 -4.68
N ALA A 206 4.02 -16.97 -4.56
CA ALA A 206 3.05 -16.83 -5.66
C ALA A 206 2.80 -15.38 -6.14
N ASP A 207 2.92 -14.39 -5.27
CA ASP A 207 2.70 -12.98 -5.62
C ASP A 207 3.46 -11.99 -4.72
N GLY A 208 4.46 -12.47 -3.98
CA GLY A 208 5.23 -11.62 -3.08
C GLY A 208 4.53 -11.31 -1.75
N SER A 209 3.34 -11.87 -1.47
CA SER A 209 2.60 -11.55 -0.24
C SER A 209 3.32 -11.98 1.05
N ALA A 210 4.07 -13.08 1.04
CA ALA A 210 4.79 -13.55 2.23
C ALA A 210 6.03 -12.67 2.49
N GLU A 211 6.73 -12.34 1.41
CA GLU A 211 7.89 -11.45 1.35
C GLU A 211 7.52 -10.03 1.77
N ALA A 212 6.41 -9.49 1.25
CA ALA A 212 5.89 -8.20 1.68
C ALA A 212 5.55 -8.19 3.16
N ASN A 213 5.05 -9.31 3.71
CA ASN A 213 4.76 -9.43 5.13
C ASN A 213 6.04 -9.46 5.98
N SER A 214 7.07 -10.21 5.57
CA SER A 214 8.35 -10.23 6.29
C SER A 214 9.04 -8.86 6.27
N ILE A 215 8.97 -8.15 5.14
CA ILE A 215 9.44 -6.77 4.98
C ILE A 215 8.65 -5.81 5.89
N MET A 216 7.32 -5.95 5.95
CA MET A 216 6.48 -5.15 6.84
C MET A 216 6.91 -5.27 8.30
N TYR A 217 6.99 -6.49 8.81
CA TYR A 217 7.28 -6.69 10.23
C TYR A 217 8.75 -6.46 10.57
N GLY A 218 9.68 -6.74 9.65
CA GLY A 218 11.11 -6.46 9.85
C GLY A 218 11.42 -4.97 9.74
N MET A 219 11.10 -4.35 8.60
CA MET A 219 11.57 -3.00 8.28
C MET A 219 10.73 -1.90 8.93
N TYR A 220 9.41 -2.05 9.10
CA TYR A 220 8.62 -0.98 9.74
C TYR A 220 8.79 -0.97 11.25
N SER A 221 9.00 -2.14 11.86
CA SER A 221 9.35 -2.23 13.27
C SER A 221 10.72 -1.61 13.57
N GLN A 222 11.58 -1.43 12.57
CA GLN A 222 12.92 -0.85 12.72
C GLN A 222 12.98 0.61 12.24
N GLY A 223 12.47 0.90 11.04
CA GLY A 223 12.73 2.14 10.31
C GLY A 223 11.77 3.32 10.54
N MET A 224 10.64 3.12 11.22
CA MET A 224 9.60 4.15 11.40
C MET A 224 9.49 4.68 12.84
N HIS A 225 10.30 4.18 13.77
CA HIS A 225 10.36 4.73 15.12
C HIS A 225 11.37 5.88 15.21
N ALA A 226 11.03 6.94 15.96
CA ALA A 226 11.93 8.08 16.20
C ALA A 226 13.30 7.67 16.80
N ASN A 227 13.37 6.50 17.43
CA ASN A 227 14.62 5.93 17.95
C ASN A 227 15.67 5.63 16.86
N ASP A 228 15.23 5.54 15.60
CA ASP A 228 16.07 5.23 14.45
C ASP A 228 16.87 6.45 13.93
N HIS A 229 16.57 7.65 14.41
CA HIS A 229 17.42 8.82 14.17
C HIS A 229 18.85 8.63 14.71
N TYR A 230 19.02 7.87 15.79
CA TYR A 230 20.34 7.50 16.31
C TYR A 230 21.08 6.51 15.41
N MET A 231 20.38 5.59 14.75
CA MET A 231 20.99 4.62 13.82
C MET A 231 21.54 5.27 12.54
N ARG A 232 21.12 6.51 12.26
CA ARG A 232 21.63 7.35 11.18
C ARG A 232 22.88 8.14 11.55
N ILE A 233 23.30 8.09 12.81
CA ILE A 233 24.56 8.64 13.28
C ILE A 233 25.52 7.46 13.46
N SER A 234 26.53 7.33 12.60
CA SER A 234 27.61 6.36 12.77
C SER A 234 28.84 7.01 13.35
N SER A 235 29.63 6.27 14.12
CA SER A 235 30.98 6.68 14.52
C SER A 235 31.99 6.17 13.49
N ASN A 236 32.82 7.06 12.96
CA ASN A 236 33.96 6.68 12.14
C ASN A 236 35.08 6.10 13.00
N ASN A 237 36.05 5.45 12.35
CA ASN A 237 37.19 4.80 13.04
C ASN A 237 38.06 5.78 13.84
N ASP A 238 37.94 7.08 13.58
CA ASP A 238 38.61 8.17 14.29
C ASP A 238 37.78 8.75 15.46
N GLY A 239 36.60 8.19 15.73
CA GLY A 239 35.69 8.64 16.78
C GLY A 239 34.82 9.83 16.41
N THR A 240 34.88 10.32 15.16
CA THR A 240 33.97 11.38 14.69
C THR A 240 32.59 10.82 14.37
N ALA A 241 31.55 11.63 14.61
CA ALA A 241 30.18 11.27 14.26
C ALA A 241 29.88 11.67 12.80
N GLU A 242 29.35 10.74 12.02
CA GLU A 242 28.89 10.95 10.65
C GLU A 242 27.38 10.74 10.56
N ILE A 243 26.69 11.63 9.85
CA ILE A 243 25.29 11.43 9.49
C ILE A 243 25.24 10.65 8.19
N LYS A 244 24.69 9.44 8.24
CA LYS A 244 24.44 8.63 7.03
C LYS A 244 23.58 9.43 6.05
N SER A 245 23.91 9.33 4.76
CA SER A 245 23.09 9.90 3.68
C SER A 245 21.63 9.48 3.84
N PHE A 246 20.68 10.40 3.62
CA PHE A 246 19.24 10.09 3.71
C PHE A 246 18.77 9.08 2.68
N ARG A 247 19.63 8.75 1.71
CA ARG A 247 19.43 7.77 0.65
C ARG A 247 20.53 6.71 0.64
N THR A 248 21.17 6.42 1.79
CA THR A 248 22.14 5.31 1.86
C THR A 248 21.44 3.99 1.54
N PHE A 249 21.79 3.41 0.40
CA PHE A 249 21.54 2.02 0.10
C PHE A 249 22.38 1.17 1.05
N ASN A 250 21.75 0.44 1.94
CA ASN A 250 22.40 -0.76 2.45
C ASN A 250 22.24 -1.93 1.48
N LYS A 251 21.20 -1.93 0.63
CA LYS A 251 21.01 -2.92 -0.44
C LYS A 251 20.22 -2.29 -1.60
N ILE A 252 20.77 -2.30 -2.82
CA ILE A 252 20.02 -2.05 -4.08
C ILE A 252 18.73 -2.90 -4.10
N ASN A 253 18.78 -4.07 -3.47
CA ASN A 253 17.69 -4.99 -3.22
C ASN A 253 16.48 -4.27 -2.62
N ASP A 254 16.64 -3.38 -1.64
CA ASP A 254 15.51 -2.75 -0.97
C ASP A 254 14.71 -1.88 -1.93
N PHE A 255 15.39 -1.21 -2.87
CA PHE A 255 14.75 -0.43 -3.92
C PHE A 255 13.97 -1.34 -4.88
N VAL A 256 14.64 -2.35 -5.42
CA VAL A 256 14.06 -3.30 -6.40
C VAL A 256 12.88 -4.06 -5.78
N VAL A 257 13.05 -4.55 -4.55
CA VAL A 257 12.04 -5.30 -3.81
C VAL A 257 10.84 -4.41 -3.48
N CYS A 258 11.04 -3.19 -2.98
CA CYS A 258 9.94 -2.29 -2.63
C CYS A 258 9.03 -2.00 -3.83
N TYR A 259 9.62 -1.57 -4.95
CA TYR A 259 8.86 -1.24 -6.16
C TYR A 259 8.34 -2.47 -6.89
N GLY A 260 9.13 -3.55 -6.95
CA GLY A 260 8.72 -4.81 -7.57
C GLY A 260 7.54 -5.47 -6.85
N LEU A 261 7.54 -5.47 -5.51
CA LEU A 261 6.40 -5.97 -4.72
C LEU A 261 5.15 -5.13 -4.91
N ALA A 262 5.28 -3.80 -4.93
CA ALA A 262 4.15 -2.91 -5.22
C ALA A 262 3.51 -3.23 -6.58
N ALA A 263 4.33 -3.41 -7.62
CA ALA A 263 3.88 -3.79 -8.94
C ALA A 263 3.17 -5.15 -8.96
N ARG A 264 3.75 -6.20 -8.35
CA ARG A 264 3.17 -7.55 -8.29
C ARG A 264 1.81 -7.56 -7.57
N MET A 265 1.73 -6.95 -6.39
CA MET A 265 0.50 -6.88 -5.61
C MET A 265 -0.61 -6.14 -6.36
N THR A 266 -0.25 -5.07 -7.08
CA THR A 266 -1.19 -4.28 -7.89
C THR A 266 -1.72 -5.11 -9.06
N LEU A 267 -0.85 -5.76 -9.84
CA LEU A 267 -1.27 -6.63 -10.94
C LEU A 267 -2.18 -7.77 -10.46
N PHE A 268 -1.89 -8.34 -9.29
CA PHE A 268 -2.74 -9.36 -8.70
C PHE A 268 -4.12 -8.80 -8.36
N SER A 269 -4.21 -7.64 -7.72
CA SER A 269 -5.50 -7.00 -7.43
C SER A 269 -6.28 -6.66 -8.70
N VAL A 270 -5.60 -6.23 -9.77
CA VAL A 270 -6.22 -6.03 -11.09
C VAL A 270 -6.83 -7.33 -11.61
N SER A 271 -6.16 -8.48 -11.41
CA SER A 271 -6.72 -9.77 -11.78
C SER A 271 -8.03 -10.09 -11.03
N ILE A 272 -8.12 -9.77 -9.73
CA ILE A 272 -9.37 -9.92 -8.95
C ILE A 272 -10.44 -8.98 -9.52
N LEU A 273 -10.10 -7.72 -9.77
CA LEU A 273 -11.01 -6.73 -10.34
C LEU A 273 -11.59 -7.20 -11.68
N LEU A 274 -10.74 -7.73 -12.57
CA LEU A 274 -11.18 -8.27 -13.85
C LEU A 274 -12.14 -9.44 -13.64
N GLN A 275 -11.77 -10.40 -12.80
CA GLN A 275 -12.53 -11.61 -12.54
C GLN A 275 -13.95 -11.28 -12.06
N ARG A 276 -14.09 -10.26 -11.20
CA ARG A 276 -15.37 -9.94 -10.56
C ARG A 276 -16.19 -8.89 -11.29
N ASN A 277 -15.55 -7.90 -11.92
CA ASN A 277 -16.24 -6.71 -12.41
C ASN A 277 -16.26 -6.58 -13.95
N CYS A 278 -15.52 -7.42 -14.68
CA CYS A 278 -15.40 -7.30 -16.14
C CYS A 278 -16.00 -8.49 -16.91
N THR A 279 -16.35 -8.29 -18.19
CA THR A 279 -16.84 -9.35 -19.09
C THR A 279 -15.72 -10.27 -19.58
N ASN A 280 -16.07 -11.50 -19.98
CA ASN A 280 -15.12 -12.50 -20.49
C ASN A 280 -14.31 -12.04 -21.72
N SER A 281 -14.88 -11.24 -22.61
CA SER A 281 -14.15 -10.68 -23.76
C SER A 281 -13.06 -9.70 -23.32
N PHE A 282 -13.39 -8.82 -22.37
CA PHE A 282 -12.46 -7.88 -21.76
C PHE A 282 -11.36 -8.61 -20.98
N LYS A 283 -11.75 -9.60 -20.17
CA LYS A 283 -10.81 -10.45 -19.40
C LYS A 283 -9.70 -11.01 -20.27
N ARG A 284 -10.01 -11.61 -21.42
CA ARG A 284 -8.99 -12.19 -22.32
C ARG A 284 -7.95 -11.16 -22.79
N GLY A 285 -8.38 -9.95 -23.13
CA GLY A 285 -7.46 -8.89 -23.55
C GLY A 285 -6.52 -8.48 -22.41
N VAL A 286 -7.06 -8.38 -21.20
CA VAL A 286 -6.27 -7.96 -20.04
C VAL A 286 -5.42 -9.10 -19.45
N ASP A 287 -5.85 -10.36 -19.56
CA ASP A 287 -5.01 -11.52 -19.19
C ASP A 287 -3.76 -11.59 -20.06
N LEU A 288 -3.90 -11.35 -21.37
CA LEU A 288 -2.75 -11.22 -22.28
C LEU A 288 -1.83 -10.06 -21.85
N TRP A 289 -2.42 -8.94 -21.41
CA TRP A 289 -1.67 -7.81 -20.88
C TRP A 289 -0.93 -8.16 -19.59
N ILE A 290 -1.56 -8.75 -18.57
CA ILE A 290 -0.91 -9.19 -17.32
C ILE A 290 0.25 -10.16 -17.62
N ASN A 291 0.03 -11.09 -18.53
CA ASN A 291 1.05 -12.06 -18.94
C ASN A 291 2.26 -11.40 -19.62
N ASN A 292 2.12 -10.22 -20.20
CA ASN A 292 3.23 -9.45 -20.76
C ASN A 292 4.05 -8.69 -19.69
N PHE A 293 3.50 -8.44 -18.50
CA PHE A 293 4.22 -7.80 -17.39
C PHE A 293 5.10 -8.75 -16.61
N GLN A 294 4.68 -10.01 -16.46
CA GLN A 294 5.43 -10.98 -15.66
C GLN A 294 6.89 -11.13 -16.13
N PRO A 295 7.20 -11.27 -17.44
CA PRO A 295 8.58 -11.30 -17.91
C PRO A 295 9.35 -9.99 -17.65
N ARG A 296 8.67 -8.84 -17.69
CA ARG A 296 9.29 -7.53 -17.40
C ARG A 296 9.65 -7.42 -15.91
N LEU A 297 8.79 -7.91 -15.02
CA LEU A 297 9.05 -7.96 -13.60
C LEU A 297 10.13 -8.98 -13.23
N GLN A 298 10.19 -10.11 -13.92
CA GLN A 298 11.27 -11.10 -13.76
C GLN A 298 12.62 -10.55 -14.18
N LYS A 299 12.69 -9.71 -15.23
CA LYS A 299 13.95 -9.04 -15.59
C LYS A 299 14.51 -8.20 -14.46
N LEU A 300 13.66 -7.62 -13.61
CA LEU A 300 14.12 -6.85 -12.46
C LEU A 300 14.79 -7.70 -11.38
N GLU A 301 14.51 -9.02 -11.35
CA GLU A 301 15.14 -9.94 -10.40
C GLU A 301 16.67 -9.99 -10.59
N ARG A 302 17.18 -9.69 -11.80
CA ARG A 302 18.62 -9.58 -12.09
C ARG A 302 19.34 -8.50 -11.28
N PHE A 303 18.60 -7.52 -10.75
CA PHE A 303 19.15 -6.47 -9.90
C PHE A 303 19.09 -6.82 -8.41
N THR A 304 18.55 -8.00 -8.08
CA THR A 304 18.70 -8.58 -6.75
C THR A 304 20.03 -9.35 -6.80
N PRO A 305 21.10 -8.89 -6.12
CA PRO A 305 22.27 -9.72 -5.90
C PRO A 305 21.78 -11.04 -5.34
N GLU A 306 22.25 -12.15 -5.94
CA GLU A 306 22.22 -13.45 -5.26
C GLU A 306 22.77 -13.17 -3.87
N GLU A 307 22.02 -13.55 -2.83
CA GLU A 307 22.51 -13.42 -1.47
C GLU A 307 23.93 -13.98 -1.49
N GLU A 308 24.94 -13.15 -1.19
CA GLU A 308 26.19 -13.70 -0.70
C GLU A 308 25.77 -14.45 0.56
N VAL A 309 25.47 -15.73 0.38
CA VAL A 309 25.22 -16.70 1.42
C VAL A 309 26.55 -16.70 2.17
N ASN A 310 26.63 -15.85 3.19
CA ASN A 310 27.77 -15.78 4.07
C ASN A 310 27.92 -17.19 4.68
N GLU A 311 28.94 -17.91 4.21
CA GLU A 311 29.58 -19.01 4.94
C GLU A 311 30.15 -18.52 6.28
#